data_AF-A0AAD8BYA1-F1
#
_entry.id   AF-A0AAD8BYA1-F1
#
_cell.length_a   1.000
_cell.length_b   1.000
_cell.length_c   1.000
_cell.angle_alpha   90.00
_cell.angle_beta   90.00
_cell.angle_gamma   90.00
#
_symmetry.space_group_name_H-M   'P 1'
#
loop_
_entity.id
_entity.type
_entity.pdbx_description
1 polymer ?
#
loop_
_entity_poly.entity_id
_entity_poly.type
_entity_poly.pdbx_seq_one_letter_code
_entity_poly.pdbx_strand_id
1 'polypeptide(L)'
;MFVICLKYHYLYLTFQPLEEKIAQYLVSALGVTKDSNEAKSWTHLLNAFNTVLREDSLQKIGLSDVDRKSLESSGNKLADVAGGKDKASTNLVLCTKTQGIDSLIVNVNNPAGLKSGIERLVDAHLNMQPSIGLAYFGSVQQYIHLYVAKTLGVPATSDEATSWTNLWAAFNKFLKQRKL
;
A
#
# COMPACT_ATOMS: atom_id res chain seq x y z
N MET A 1 19.74 11.13 25.40
CA MET A 1 18.81 12.23 25.04
C MET A 1 19.00 12.48 23.55
N PHE A 2 18.08 12.13 22.64
CA PHE A 2 16.65 12.44 22.60
C PHE A 2 15.74 11.24 22.32
N VAL A 3 14.53 11.35 22.89
CA VAL A 3 13.31 10.62 22.58
C VAL A 3 12.83 11.08 21.19
N ILE A 4 12.85 10.21 20.18
CA ILE A 4 12.04 10.43 18.97
C ILE A 4 10.63 9.95 19.31
N CYS A 5 9.92 10.77 20.08
CA CYS A 5 8.47 10.70 20.11
C CYS A 5 8.01 11.11 18.72
N LEU A 6 7.52 10.15 17.94
CA LEU A 6 6.72 10.40 16.73
C LEU A 6 5.41 11.09 17.16
N LYS A 7 5.50 12.36 17.55
CA LYS A 7 4.35 13.25 17.60
C LYS A 7 3.95 13.52 16.16
N TYR A 8 2.90 12.83 15.72
CA TYR A 8 1.95 13.25 14.71
C TYR A 8 2.34 14.51 13.93
N HIS A 9 2.98 14.33 12.78
CA HIS A 9 2.75 15.21 11.63
C HIS A 9 3.02 14.45 10.35
N TYR A 10 2.03 14.49 9.46
CA TYR A 10 2.06 13.94 8.11
C TYR A 10 3.24 14.50 7.34
N LEU A 11 4.34 13.75 7.27
CA LEU A 11 5.34 13.91 6.22
C LEU A 11 5.87 12.54 5.85
N TYR A 12 5.74 12.28 4.56
CA TYR A 12 6.17 11.10 3.83
C TYR A 12 7.70 11.01 3.81
N LEU A 13 8.29 10.74 4.96
CA LEU A 13 9.67 10.30 5.02
C LEU A 13 9.64 8.79 4.82
N THR A 14 10.07 8.34 3.64
CA THR A 14 10.64 7.00 3.52
C THR A 14 11.71 6.87 4.61
N PHE A 15 11.84 5.71 5.25
CA PHE A 15 12.79 5.53 6.35
C PHE A 15 14.25 5.43 5.90
N GLN A 16 14.51 5.32 4.59
CA GLN A 16 15.88 5.23 4.04
C GLN A 16 16.82 6.37 4.46
N PRO A 17 16.43 7.66 4.41
CA PRO A 17 17.27 8.74 4.90
C PRO A 17 17.54 8.67 6.41
N LEU A 18 16.71 7.97 7.19
CA LEU A 18 16.97 7.71 8.60
C LEU A 18 17.96 6.55 8.79
N GLU A 19 17.86 5.49 7.99
CA GLU A 19 18.79 4.34 8.00
C GLU A 19 20.23 4.78 7.67
N GLU A 20 20.41 5.58 6.62
CA GLU A 20 21.73 6.09 6.21
C GLU A 20 22.37 7.00 7.27
N LYS A 21 21.57 7.86 7.90
CA LYS A 21 22.04 8.77 8.96
C LYS A 21 22.38 8.03 10.25
N ILE A 22 21.68 6.95 10.56
CA ILE A 22 21.95 6.11 11.72
C ILE A 22 23.28 5.39 11.59
N ALA A 23 23.62 4.87 10.39
CA ALA A 23 24.87 4.17 10.18
C ALA A 23 26.08 5.10 10.45
N GLN A 24 26.00 6.34 9.96
CA GLN A 24 27.00 7.37 10.22
C GLN A 24 27.07 7.77 11.69
N TYR A 25 25.91 7.90 12.34
CA TYR A 25 25.84 8.20 13.76
C TYR A 25 26.49 7.11 14.62
N LEU A 26 26.21 5.83 14.35
CA LEU A 26 26.78 4.70 15.11
C LEU A 26 28.30 4.64 15.01
N VAL A 27 28.85 4.87 13.82
CA VAL A 27 30.31 4.98 13.59
C VAL A 27 30.91 6.11 14.44
N SER A 28 30.28 7.29 14.43
CA SER A 28 30.77 8.45 15.17
C SER A 28 30.62 8.34 16.69
N ALA A 29 29.51 7.76 17.16
CA ALA A 29 29.16 7.72 18.58
C ALA A 29 29.80 6.55 19.32
N LEU A 30 30.01 5.42 18.64
CA LEU A 30 30.61 4.22 19.22
C LEU A 30 32.11 4.10 18.91
N GLY A 31 32.67 4.97 18.06
CA GLY A 31 34.07 4.90 17.64
C GLY A 31 34.41 3.62 16.86
N VAL A 32 33.40 2.94 16.30
CA VAL A 32 33.55 1.69 15.55
C VAL A 32 33.61 1.93 14.05
N THR A 33 34.23 1.04 13.30
CA THR A 33 34.18 1.09 11.84
C THR A 33 32.80 0.65 11.34
N LYS A 34 32.38 1.13 10.17
CA LYS A 34 31.10 0.74 9.54
C LYS A 34 30.95 -0.78 9.35
N ASP A 35 32.06 -1.51 9.29
CA ASP A 35 32.11 -2.94 9.04
C ASP A 35 32.26 -3.77 10.32
N SER A 36 32.30 -3.13 11.49
CA SER A 36 32.41 -3.81 12.79
C SER A 36 31.16 -4.65 13.10
N ASN A 37 31.32 -5.63 13.98
CA ASN A 37 30.20 -6.48 14.41
C ASN A 37 29.13 -5.68 15.17
N GLU A 38 29.54 -4.65 15.91
CA GLU A 38 28.67 -3.72 16.62
C GLU A 38 27.86 -2.88 15.65
N ALA A 39 28.50 -2.27 14.64
CA ALA A 39 27.81 -1.48 13.62
C ALA A 39 26.78 -2.35 12.86
N LYS A 40 27.17 -3.55 12.44
CA LYS A 40 26.28 -4.52 11.77
C LYS A 40 25.11 -4.95 12.65
N SER A 41 25.35 -5.23 13.93
CA SER A 41 24.31 -5.62 14.88
C SER A 41 23.23 -4.55 15.04
N TRP A 42 23.62 -3.28 15.14
CA TRP A 42 22.68 -2.17 15.21
C TRP A 42 21.90 -1.96 13.91
N THR A 43 22.57 -2.08 12.76
CA THR A 43 21.89 -2.07 11.45
C THR A 43 20.87 -3.20 11.36
N HIS A 44 21.19 -4.42 11.80
CA HIS A 44 20.25 -5.54 11.81
C HIS A 44 19.03 -5.29 12.71
N LEU A 45 19.23 -4.77 13.92
CA LEU A 45 18.13 -4.44 14.84
C LEU A 45 17.16 -3.42 14.23
N LEU A 46 17.69 -2.38 13.59
CA LEU A 46 16.86 -1.34 12.97
C LEU A 46 16.14 -1.84 11.72
N ASN A 47 16.78 -2.70 10.93
CA ASN A 47 16.13 -3.39 9.82
C ASN A 47 14.97 -4.28 10.30
N ALA A 48 15.17 -5.00 11.41
CA ALA A 48 14.11 -5.80 12.02
C ALA A 48 12.96 -4.92 12.53
N PHE A 49 13.27 -3.81 13.20
CA PHE A 49 12.28 -2.83 13.66
C PHE A 49 11.49 -2.20 12.50
N ASN A 50 12.18 -1.78 11.44
CA ASN A 50 11.54 -1.23 10.24
C ASN A 50 10.66 -2.26 9.53
N THR A 51 11.07 -3.54 9.56
CA THR A 51 10.25 -4.64 9.05
C THR A 51 8.97 -4.81 9.86
N VAL A 52 9.06 -4.84 11.19
CA VAL A 52 7.88 -4.91 12.07
C VAL A 52 6.95 -3.71 11.87
N LEU A 53 7.48 -2.48 11.78
CA LEU A 53 6.67 -1.29 11.55
C LEU A 53 5.96 -1.33 10.18
N ARG A 54 6.65 -1.80 9.14
CA ARG A 54 6.11 -1.97 7.80
C ARG A 54 4.99 -3.02 7.80
N GLU A 55 5.22 -4.17 8.41
CA GLU A 55 4.23 -5.23 8.54
C GLU A 55 3.01 -4.78 9.36
N ASP A 56 3.20 -4.12 10.51
CA ASP A 56 2.12 -3.55 11.32
C ASP A 56 1.30 -2.50 10.54
N SER A 57 1.97 -1.66 9.75
CA SER A 57 1.30 -0.67 8.90
C SER A 57 0.46 -1.33 7.80
N LEU A 58 0.94 -2.42 7.19
CA LEU A 58 0.20 -3.19 6.18
C LEU A 58 -0.97 -3.96 6.80
N GLN A 59 -0.78 -4.54 7.99
CA GLN A 59 -1.85 -5.14 8.77
C GLN A 59 -2.94 -4.10 9.11
N LYS A 60 -2.56 -2.86 9.42
CA LYS A 60 -3.53 -1.76 9.63
C LYS A 60 -4.29 -1.38 8.36
N ILE A 61 -3.69 -1.49 7.18
CA ILE A 61 -4.40 -1.36 5.89
C ILE A 61 -5.34 -2.57 5.69
N GLY A 62 -4.95 -3.74 6.18
CA GLY A 62 -5.73 -4.98 6.14
C GLY A 62 -5.33 -5.92 5.00
N LEU A 63 -4.10 -5.79 4.48
CA LEU A 63 -3.58 -6.63 3.40
C LEU A 63 -2.44 -7.51 3.89
N SER A 64 -2.55 -8.81 3.65
CA SER A 64 -1.51 -9.80 3.93
C SER A 64 -0.42 -9.82 2.85
N ASP A 65 0.66 -10.56 3.11
CA ASP A 65 1.72 -10.81 2.12
C ASP A 65 1.21 -11.53 0.87
N VAL A 66 0.26 -12.46 1.06
CA VAL A 66 -0.40 -13.16 -0.04
C VAL A 66 -1.22 -12.18 -0.87
N ASP A 67 -2.00 -11.30 -0.21
CA ASP A 67 -2.78 -10.29 -0.91
C ASP A 67 -1.88 -9.39 -1.77
N ARG A 68 -0.75 -8.93 -1.24
CA ARG A 68 0.15 -8.02 -1.95
C ARG A 68 0.78 -8.67 -3.18
N LYS A 69 1.28 -9.91 -3.04
CA LYS A 69 1.85 -10.66 -4.17
C LYS A 69 0.81 -10.96 -5.24
N SER A 70 -0.40 -11.33 -4.82
CA SER A 70 -1.51 -11.60 -5.72
C SER A 70 -1.99 -10.34 -6.42
N LEU A 71 -2.08 -9.19 -5.74
CA LEU A 71 -2.41 -7.89 -6.34
C LEU A 71 -1.35 -7.46 -7.36
N GLU A 72 -0.07 -7.58 -7.03
CA GLU A 72 1.03 -7.23 -7.93
C GLU A 72 0.95 -8.04 -9.24
N SER A 73 0.87 -9.36 -9.13
CA SER A 73 0.80 -10.27 -10.28
C SER A 73 -0.49 -10.09 -11.08
N SER A 74 -1.65 -10.11 -10.40
CA SER A 74 -2.95 -10.01 -11.06
C SER A 74 -3.24 -8.62 -11.62
N GLY A 75 -2.77 -7.55 -10.98
CA GLY A 75 -2.90 -6.18 -11.48
C GLY A 75 -2.18 -5.97 -12.81
N ASN A 76 -0.97 -6.52 -12.95
CA ASN A 76 -0.25 -6.51 -14.22
C ASN A 76 -0.99 -7.31 -15.30
N LYS A 77 -1.46 -8.53 -14.98
CA LYS A 77 -2.27 -9.34 -15.93
C LYS A 77 -3.57 -8.64 -16.35
N LEU A 78 -4.26 -7.97 -15.42
CA LEU A 78 -5.47 -7.21 -15.73
C LEU A 78 -5.18 -6.04 -16.66
N ALA A 79 -4.04 -5.35 -16.47
CA ALA A 79 -3.58 -4.33 -17.40
C ALA A 79 -3.30 -4.89 -18.79
N ASP A 80 -2.64 -6.04 -18.88
CA ASP A 80 -2.36 -6.70 -20.16
C ASP A 80 -3.65 -7.10 -20.89
N VAL A 81 -4.58 -7.75 -20.18
CA VAL A 81 -5.88 -8.17 -20.74
C VAL A 81 -6.73 -6.98 -21.16
N ALA A 82 -6.70 -5.88 -20.39
CA ALA A 82 -7.44 -4.67 -20.72
C ALA A 82 -6.81 -3.88 -21.89
N GLY A 83 -5.59 -4.21 -22.31
CA GLY A 83 -4.84 -3.47 -23.32
C GLY A 83 -4.29 -2.13 -22.80
N GLY A 84 -3.93 -2.09 -21.51
CA GLY A 84 -3.30 -0.95 -20.86
C GLY A 84 -3.83 -0.66 -19.46
N LYS A 85 -2.99 0.03 -18.68
CA LYS A 85 -3.23 0.37 -17.28
C LYS A 85 -4.37 1.37 -17.09
N ASP A 86 -4.58 2.28 -18.04
CA ASP A 86 -5.72 3.20 -18.04
C ASP A 86 -7.04 2.45 -18.16
N LYS A 87 -7.13 1.52 -19.11
CA LYS A 87 -8.34 0.70 -19.31
C LYS A 87 -8.60 -0.22 -18.13
N ALA A 88 -7.56 -0.84 -17.56
CA ALA A 88 -7.70 -1.63 -16.35
C ALA A 88 -8.16 -0.78 -15.16
N SER A 89 -7.63 0.44 -15.01
CA SER A 89 -8.08 1.38 -13.98
C SER A 89 -9.55 1.74 -14.13
N THR A 90 -10.02 1.96 -15.36
CA THR A 90 -11.44 2.20 -15.64
C THR A 90 -12.30 0.98 -15.31
N ASN A 91 -11.89 -0.22 -15.73
CA ASN A 91 -12.64 -1.46 -15.47
C ASN A 91 -12.72 -1.78 -13.98
N LEU A 92 -11.68 -1.44 -13.21
CA LEU A 92 -11.64 -1.59 -11.77
C LEU A 92 -12.28 -0.42 -11.04
N VAL A 93 -12.65 0.67 -11.71
CA VAL A 93 -13.13 1.91 -11.05
C VAL A 93 -12.10 2.52 -10.08
N LEU A 94 -10.82 2.42 -10.45
CA LEU A 94 -9.69 3.06 -9.76
C LEU A 94 -9.15 4.28 -10.53
N CYS A 95 -9.76 4.61 -11.67
CA CYS A 95 -9.33 5.71 -12.51
C CYS A 95 -9.81 7.07 -11.96
N THR A 96 -8.87 7.96 -11.70
CA THR A 96 -9.11 9.37 -11.41
C THR A 96 -8.33 10.22 -12.41
N LYS A 97 -8.57 11.54 -12.46
CA LYS A 97 -7.86 12.44 -13.38
C LYS A 97 -6.32 12.38 -13.26
N THR A 98 -5.78 11.91 -12.14
CA THR A 98 -4.34 11.95 -11.86
C THR A 98 -3.74 10.60 -11.45
N GLN A 99 -4.56 9.55 -11.27
CA GLN A 99 -4.12 8.28 -10.70
C GLN A 99 -4.96 7.11 -11.23
N GLY A 100 -4.35 5.92 -11.24
CA GLY A 100 -4.97 4.67 -11.63
C GLY A 100 -4.39 3.49 -10.85
N ILE A 101 -4.68 2.28 -11.31
CA ILE A 101 -4.21 1.00 -10.75
C ILE A 101 -2.70 0.99 -10.51
N ASP A 102 -1.93 1.64 -11.39
CA ASP A 102 -0.47 1.75 -11.32
C ASP A 102 0.07 2.29 -10.01
N SER A 103 -0.56 3.34 -9.48
CA SER A 103 -0.09 3.97 -8.25
C SER A 103 -0.23 3.03 -7.06
N LEU A 104 -1.23 2.14 -7.09
CA LEU A 104 -1.43 1.11 -6.07
C LEU A 104 -0.47 -0.06 -6.27
N ILE A 105 -0.32 -0.57 -7.49
CA ILE A 105 0.53 -1.73 -7.79
C ILE A 105 2.00 -1.42 -7.50
N VAL A 106 2.53 -0.29 -7.97
CA VAL A 106 3.94 0.10 -7.73
C VAL A 106 4.23 0.28 -6.23
N ASN A 107 3.21 0.63 -5.44
CA ASN A 107 3.36 0.83 -4.01
C ASN A 107 2.84 -0.34 -3.16
N VAL A 108 2.41 -1.46 -3.74
CA VAL A 108 1.73 -2.53 -2.99
C VAL A 108 2.59 -3.10 -1.85
N ASN A 109 3.92 -3.04 -1.98
CA ASN A 109 4.89 -3.44 -0.98
C ASN A 109 5.47 -2.27 -0.15
N ASN A 110 5.05 -1.03 -0.41
CA ASN A 110 5.40 0.18 0.31
C ASN A 110 4.18 0.67 1.11
N PRO A 111 4.08 0.43 2.44
CA PRO A 111 2.88 0.70 3.22
C PRO A 111 2.46 2.17 3.19
N ALA A 112 3.44 3.08 3.31
CA ALA A 112 3.19 4.51 3.28
C ALA A 112 2.70 4.92 1.88
N GLY A 113 3.38 4.44 0.83
CA GLY A 113 2.97 4.68 -0.56
C GLY A 113 1.55 4.17 -0.86
N LEU A 114 1.24 2.94 -0.43
CA LEU A 114 -0.04 2.28 -0.67
C LEU A 114 -1.18 2.98 0.06
N LYS A 115 -1.02 3.22 1.37
CA LYS A 115 -2.00 3.97 2.17
C LYS A 115 -2.36 5.27 1.47
N SER A 116 -1.35 5.97 1.00
CA SER A 116 -1.51 7.29 0.42
C SER A 116 -2.02 7.30 -1.01
N GLY A 117 -1.79 6.23 -1.77
CA GLY A 117 -2.49 5.99 -3.02
C GLY A 117 -3.99 5.77 -2.78
N ILE A 118 -4.33 4.92 -1.80
CA ILE A 118 -5.72 4.66 -1.41
C ILE A 118 -6.40 5.95 -0.94
N GLU A 119 -5.79 6.71 -0.03
CA GLU A 119 -6.35 7.97 0.48
C GLU A 119 -6.59 8.98 -0.65
N ARG A 120 -5.64 9.12 -1.58
CA ARG A 120 -5.82 10.05 -2.71
C ARG A 120 -6.94 9.62 -3.65
N LEU A 121 -7.11 8.32 -3.90
CA LEU A 121 -8.23 7.80 -4.68
C LEU A 121 -9.57 8.01 -3.95
N VAL A 122 -9.61 7.80 -2.63
CA VAL A 122 -10.78 8.07 -1.80
C VAL A 122 -11.17 9.55 -1.91
N ASP A 123 -10.22 10.45 -1.68
CA ASP A 123 -10.47 11.89 -1.73
C ASP A 123 -10.91 12.34 -3.13
N ALA A 124 -10.31 11.79 -4.19
CA ALA A 124 -10.69 12.09 -5.57
C ALA A 124 -12.14 11.69 -5.89
N HIS A 125 -12.58 10.49 -5.49
CA HIS A 125 -13.95 10.03 -5.73
C HIS A 125 -14.99 10.79 -4.91
N LEU A 126 -14.66 11.15 -3.65
CA LEU A 126 -15.53 11.99 -2.84
C LEU A 126 -15.72 13.40 -3.43
N ASN A 127 -14.70 13.92 -4.13
CA ASN A 127 -14.71 15.24 -4.77
C ASN A 127 -15.31 15.25 -6.19
N MET A 128 -15.75 14.11 -6.73
CA MET A 128 -16.48 14.07 -8.01
C MET A 128 -17.87 14.70 -7.88
N GLN A 129 -18.46 15.10 -9.00
CA GLN A 129 -19.84 15.59 -9.09
C GLN A 129 -20.63 14.75 -10.10
N PRO A 130 -21.55 13.88 -9.65
CA PRO A 130 -21.91 13.61 -8.24
C PRO A 130 -20.79 12.89 -7.47
N SER A 131 -20.78 13.06 -6.15
CA SER A 131 -19.82 12.36 -5.27
C SER A 131 -20.05 10.86 -5.30
N ILE A 132 -18.97 10.08 -5.48
CA ILE A 132 -19.02 8.62 -5.50
C ILE A 132 -18.44 8.12 -4.18
N GLY A 133 -19.30 7.60 -3.31
CA GLY A 133 -18.93 7.20 -1.95
C GLY A 133 -19.29 5.75 -1.61
N LEU A 134 -19.33 5.47 -0.31
CA LEU A 134 -19.48 4.11 0.23
C LEU A 134 -20.65 3.30 -0.35
N ALA A 135 -21.79 3.92 -0.66
CA ALA A 135 -22.93 3.22 -1.23
C ALA A 135 -22.61 2.58 -2.60
N TYR A 136 -21.80 3.26 -3.42
CA TYR A 136 -21.35 2.76 -4.71
C TYR A 136 -20.26 1.68 -4.55
N PHE A 137 -19.22 1.98 -3.75
CA PHE A 137 -18.07 1.09 -3.60
C PHE A 137 -18.33 -0.13 -2.71
N GLY A 138 -19.40 -0.14 -1.92
CA GLY A 138 -19.85 -1.34 -1.21
C GLY A 138 -20.18 -2.48 -2.16
N SER A 139 -20.89 -2.19 -3.26
CA SER A 139 -21.20 -3.19 -4.30
C SER A 139 -19.96 -3.60 -5.09
N VAL A 140 -19.02 -2.69 -5.34
CA VAL A 140 -17.74 -3.04 -5.98
C VAL A 140 -16.98 -4.05 -5.12
N GLN A 141 -16.81 -3.79 -3.83
CA GLN A 141 -16.18 -4.74 -2.90
C GLN A 141 -16.89 -6.11 -2.93
N GLN A 142 -18.23 -6.12 -2.97
CA GLN A 142 -19.00 -7.36 -2.96
C GLN A 142 -18.75 -8.23 -4.20
N TYR A 143 -18.54 -7.64 -5.39
CA TYR A 143 -18.54 -8.39 -6.65
C TYR A 143 -17.22 -8.39 -7.42
N ILE A 144 -16.21 -7.66 -6.98
CA ILE A 144 -14.92 -7.54 -7.69
C ILE A 144 -14.25 -8.89 -7.94
N HIS A 145 -14.36 -9.83 -6.99
CA HIS A 145 -13.83 -11.18 -7.13
C HIS A 145 -14.36 -11.92 -8.36
N LEU A 146 -15.64 -11.71 -8.73
CA LEU A 146 -16.24 -12.29 -9.93
C LEU A 146 -15.66 -11.70 -11.22
N TYR A 147 -15.44 -10.37 -11.24
CA TYR A 147 -14.80 -9.70 -12.36
C TYR A 147 -13.37 -10.22 -12.58
N VAL A 148 -12.58 -10.31 -11.51
CA VAL A 148 -11.20 -10.80 -11.56
C VAL A 148 -11.16 -12.25 -12.03
N ALA A 149 -11.99 -13.11 -11.43
CA ALA A 149 -12.12 -14.52 -11.78
C ALA A 149 -12.41 -14.71 -13.27
N LYS A 150 -13.42 -14.00 -13.78
CA LYS A 150 -13.80 -14.05 -15.19
C LYS A 150 -12.70 -13.52 -16.11
N THR A 151 -12.09 -12.39 -15.76
CA THR A 151 -11.10 -11.72 -16.61
C THR A 151 -9.79 -12.50 -16.72
N LEU A 152 -9.37 -13.14 -15.62
CA LEU A 152 -8.12 -13.88 -15.56
C LEU A 152 -8.28 -15.39 -15.76
N GLY A 153 -9.52 -15.89 -15.87
CA GLY A 153 -9.79 -17.33 -15.99
C GLY A 153 -9.42 -18.12 -14.73
N VAL A 154 -9.55 -17.51 -13.55
CA VAL A 154 -9.22 -18.12 -12.25
C VAL A 154 -10.48 -18.34 -11.40
N PRO A 155 -10.47 -19.23 -10.39
CA PRO A 155 -11.59 -19.38 -9.48
C PRO A 155 -11.91 -18.08 -8.72
N ALA A 156 -13.19 -17.86 -8.42
CA ALA A 156 -13.68 -16.73 -7.62
C ALA A 156 -13.17 -16.72 -6.17
N THR A 157 -12.65 -17.86 -5.70
CA THR A 157 -12.02 -18.06 -4.39
C THR A 157 -10.50 -18.06 -4.45
N SER A 158 -9.90 -17.72 -5.60
CA SER A 158 -8.44 -17.63 -5.75
C SER A 158 -7.84 -16.52 -4.89
N ASP A 159 -6.53 -16.60 -4.64
CA ASP A 159 -5.80 -15.54 -3.93
C ASP A 159 -5.88 -14.22 -4.72
N GLU A 160 -5.85 -14.26 -6.05
CA GLU A 160 -6.07 -13.09 -6.90
C GLU A 160 -7.44 -12.47 -6.62
N ALA A 161 -8.52 -13.22 -6.79
CA ALA A 161 -9.89 -12.70 -6.62
C ALA A 161 -10.16 -12.20 -5.19
N THR A 162 -9.63 -12.90 -4.19
CA THR A 162 -9.74 -12.55 -2.77
C THR A 162 -8.94 -11.28 -2.45
N SER A 163 -7.71 -11.15 -2.98
CA SER A 163 -6.86 -9.99 -2.73
C SER A 163 -7.45 -8.68 -3.26
N TRP A 164 -8.14 -8.71 -4.41
CA TRP A 164 -8.89 -7.56 -4.92
C TRP A 164 -10.07 -7.20 -4.01
N THR A 165 -10.77 -8.20 -3.46
CA THR A 165 -11.84 -7.96 -2.47
C THR A 165 -11.28 -7.29 -1.22
N ASN A 166 -10.12 -7.72 -0.73
CA ASN A 166 -9.45 -7.15 0.43
C ASN A 166 -8.95 -5.72 0.16
N LEU A 167 -8.44 -5.44 -1.04
CA LEU A 167 -8.07 -4.07 -1.44
C LEU A 167 -9.29 -3.13 -1.40
N TRP A 168 -10.44 -3.56 -1.91
CA TRP A 168 -11.68 -2.78 -1.84
C TRP A 168 -12.22 -2.64 -0.42
N ALA A 169 -12.02 -3.65 0.44
CA ALA A 169 -12.33 -3.52 1.87
C ALA A 169 -11.46 -2.44 2.54
N ALA A 170 -10.16 -2.40 2.22
CA ALA A 170 -9.26 -1.35 2.68
C ALA A 170 -9.70 0.03 2.17
N PHE A 171 -10.01 0.16 0.88
CA PHE A 171 -10.54 1.40 0.30
C PHE A 171 -11.81 1.88 1.01
N ASN A 172 -12.78 0.99 1.24
CA ASN A 172 -14.02 1.30 1.93
C ASN A 172 -13.81 1.67 3.41
N LYS A 173 -12.78 1.12 4.07
CA LYS A 173 -12.36 1.53 5.41
C LYS A 173 -11.92 2.99 5.43
N PHE A 174 -11.11 3.43 4.47
CA PHE A 174 -10.69 4.83 4.36
C PHE A 174 -11.86 5.77 3.99
N LEU A 175 -12.77 5.34 3.11
CA LEU A 175 -14.02 6.10 2.84
C LEU A 175 -14.84 6.33 4.11
N LYS A 176 -14.99 5.31 4.97
CA LYS A 176 -15.72 5.45 6.25
C LYS A 176 -15.05 6.46 7.16
N GLN A 177 -13.72 6.46 7.22
CA GLN A 177 -12.95 7.40 8.04
C GLN A 177 -13.05 8.87 7.57
N ARG A 178 -13.27 9.12 6.27
CA ARG A 178 -13.44 10.47 5.71
C ARG A 178 -14.85 11.04 5.89
N LYS A 179 -15.82 10.20 6.24
CA LYS A 179 -17.22 10.59 6.48
C LYS A 179 -17.56 10.76 7.97
N LEU A 180 -16.56 10.65 8.85
CA LEU A 180 -16.61 11.01 10.27
C LEU A 180 -16.15 12.45 10.44
#